data_AF-A0A7Y0R1L7-F1
#
_entry.id   AF-A0A7Y0R1L7-F1
#
_cell.length_a   1.000
_cell.length_b   1.000
_cell.length_c   1.000
_cell.angle_alpha   90.00
_cell.angle_beta   90.00
_cell.angle_gamma   90.00
#
_symmetry.space_group_name_H-M   'P 1'
#
loop_
_entity.id
_entity.type
_entity.pdbx_description
1 polymer ?
#
loop_
_entity_poly.entity_id
_entity_poly.type
_entity_poly.pdbx_seq_one_letter_code
_entity_poly.pdbx_strand_id
1 'polypeptide(L)'
;MPAGQTEFDVRIASIDDAVYEGPEDFSVTVTGIGAVQGSDTGTATIVDDGSGPGPDPDDDRPNVTISDAGTINEGEAANFKVTLSNASESTVQVELGLNLGDTEVGDLGTLEYNTGSGWVAVPNDGVITVPTGQTEFDVRIASIDDAVYEGPEDFSVTVTGIGAVQGSDTGTATIVDDGTGPGPDPDDDRPSVTITDAGTINEGDTANFKVTLSNASEAETQVELGLNLGDT
;
A
#
# COMPACT_ATOMS: atom_id res chain seq x y z
N MET A 1 -50.05 -31.01 12.76
CA MET A 1 -50.09 -30.87 14.23
C MET A 1 -50.94 -31.98 14.84
N PRO A 2 -50.40 -32.80 15.76
CA PRO A 2 -51.19 -33.73 16.55
C PRO A 2 -52.31 -33.02 17.30
N ALA A 3 -53.45 -33.70 17.49
CA ALA A 3 -54.58 -33.13 18.23
C ALA A 3 -54.15 -32.76 19.67
N GLY A 4 -54.54 -31.57 20.13
CA GLY A 4 -54.20 -31.05 21.45
C GLY A 4 -52.86 -30.31 21.54
N GLN A 5 -52.06 -30.22 20.48
CA GLN A 5 -50.87 -29.35 20.43
C GLN A 5 -51.20 -27.97 19.85
N THR A 6 -50.56 -26.95 20.39
CA THR A 6 -50.73 -25.54 19.99
C THR A 6 -49.45 -24.92 19.39
N GLU A 7 -48.32 -25.62 19.45
CA GLU A 7 -47.02 -25.10 19.02
C GLU A 7 -46.15 -26.21 18.41
N PHE A 8 -45.30 -25.82 17.46
CA PHE A 8 -44.25 -26.63 16.88
C PHE A 8 -43.15 -25.72 16.36
N ASP A 9 -41.93 -26.25 16.25
CA ASP A 9 -40.80 -25.51 15.70
C ASP A 9 -40.65 -25.73 14.20
N VAL A 10 -40.31 -24.67 13.47
CA VAL A 10 -39.73 -24.73 12.12
C VAL A 10 -38.28 -24.26 12.24
N ARG A 11 -37.35 -25.02 11.66
CA ARG A 11 -35.93 -24.66 11.63
C ARG A 11 -35.47 -24.52 10.19
N ILE A 12 -34.78 -23.43 9.91
CA ILE A 12 -34.08 -23.16 8.66
C ILE A 12 -32.63 -22.90 9.06
N ALA A 13 -31.69 -23.59 8.42
CA ALA A 13 -30.27 -23.35 8.63
C ALA A 13 -29.77 -22.39 7.56
N SER A 14 -28.94 -21.42 7.94
CA SER A 14 -28.11 -20.66 7.01
C SER A 14 -26.93 -21.53 6.55
N ILE A 15 -26.24 -21.04 5.51
CA ILE A 15 -24.95 -21.57 5.07
C ILE A 15 -23.92 -20.56 5.54
N ASP A 16 -22.86 -21.07 6.15
CA ASP A 16 -21.71 -20.30 6.63
C ASP A 16 -20.61 -20.42 5.58
N ASP A 17 -20.02 -19.30 5.16
CA ASP A 17 -18.87 -19.31 4.27
C ASP A 17 -17.79 -18.28 4.68
N ALA A 18 -17.27 -17.48 3.76
CA ALA A 18 -16.22 -16.51 4.06
C ALA A 18 -16.39 -15.25 3.20
N VAL A 19 -17.45 -15.11 2.43
CA VAL A 19 -17.70 -13.94 1.58
C VAL A 19 -18.49 -12.95 2.42
N TYR A 20 -18.14 -11.66 2.32
CA TYR A 20 -18.94 -10.63 2.98
C TYR A 20 -20.13 -10.21 2.11
N GLU A 21 -21.36 -10.58 2.49
CA GLU A 21 -22.62 -10.19 1.85
C GLU A 21 -23.28 -8.96 2.49
N GLY A 22 -23.03 -8.74 3.78
CA GLY A 22 -23.78 -7.80 4.61
C GLY A 22 -25.17 -8.33 4.97
N PRO A 23 -26.06 -7.48 5.55
CA PRO A 23 -27.33 -7.96 6.09
C PRO A 23 -28.33 -8.44 5.02
N GLU A 24 -28.81 -9.68 5.16
CA GLU A 24 -29.80 -10.28 4.26
C GLU A 24 -31.11 -10.65 4.98
N ASP A 25 -32.25 -10.22 4.44
CA ASP A 25 -33.56 -10.54 5.02
C ASP A 25 -34.25 -11.71 4.30
N PHE A 26 -34.80 -12.66 5.06
CA PHE A 26 -35.74 -13.66 4.56
C PHE A 26 -37.02 -13.71 5.38
N SER A 27 -38.07 -14.31 4.81
CA SER A 27 -39.35 -14.44 5.48
C SER A 27 -39.99 -15.81 5.26
N VAL A 28 -40.80 -16.22 6.23
CA VAL A 28 -41.60 -17.45 6.18
C VAL A 28 -43.06 -17.08 6.40
N THR A 29 -43.88 -17.29 5.39
CA THR A 29 -45.33 -17.11 5.49
C THR A 29 -46.00 -18.42 5.89
N VAL A 30 -46.89 -18.36 6.88
CA VAL A 30 -47.78 -19.46 7.26
C VAL A 30 -49.20 -19.12 6.86
N THR A 31 -49.95 -20.10 6.35
CA THR A 31 -51.37 -19.94 6.02
C THR A 31 -52.16 -21.15 6.54
N GLY A 32 -53.24 -20.88 7.26
CA GLY A 32 -54.14 -21.91 7.78
C GLY A 32 -54.87 -22.64 6.65
N ILE A 33 -54.97 -23.96 6.77
CA ILE A 33 -55.69 -24.81 5.82
C ILE A 33 -56.70 -25.67 6.60
N GLY A 34 -57.92 -25.81 6.04
CA GLY A 34 -58.98 -26.65 6.62
C GLY A 34 -59.63 -26.00 7.84
N ALA A 35 -59.41 -26.58 9.03
CA ALA A 35 -59.98 -26.07 10.28
C ALA A 35 -59.21 -24.87 10.86
N VAL A 36 -58.03 -24.55 10.32
CA VAL A 36 -57.19 -23.41 10.73
C VAL A 36 -57.43 -22.26 9.74
N GLN A 37 -57.62 -21.04 10.25
CA GLN A 37 -57.83 -19.82 9.46
C GLN A 37 -56.71 -18.80 9.67
N GLY A 38 -56.58 -17.85 8.74
CA GLY A 38 -55.62 -16.76 8.81
C GLY A 38 -54.29 -17.05 8.12
N SER A 39 -53.47 -16.01 8.00
CA SER A 39 -52.09 -16.08 7.53
C SER A 39 -51.24 -15.11 8.34
N ASP A 40 -49.98 -15.45 8.52
CA ASP A 40 -49.01 -14.59 9.19
C ASP A 40 -47.64 -14.76 8.53
N THR A 41 -46.72 -13.82 8.76
CA THR A 41 -45.36 -13.89 8.23
C THR A 41 -44.35 -13.57 9.32
N GLY A 42 -43.39 -14.46 9.51
CA GLY A 42 -42.18 -14.20 10.29
C GLY A 42 -41.05 -13.74 9.38
N THR A 43 -40.19 -12.86 9.87
CA THR A 43 -38.98 -12.37 9.18
C THR A 43 -37.74 -12.73 9.99
N ALA A 44 -36.61 -12.84 9.32
CA ALA A 44 -35.30 -13.04 9.91
C ALA A 44 -34.24 -12.34 9.06
N THR A 45 -33.16 -11.89 9.71
CA THR A 45 -32.02 -11.24 9.08
C THR A 45 -30.77 -12.09 9.34
N ILE A 46 -29.98 -12.35 8.31
CA ILE A 46 -28.66 -12.95 8.37
C ILE A 46 -27.65 -11.80 8.41
N VAL A 47 -26.66 -11.88 9.30
CA VAL A 47 -25.58 -10.89 9.42
C VAL A 47 -24.25 -11.63 9.60
N ASP A 48 -23.23 -11.09 8.97
CA ASP A 48 -21.85 -11.58 8.79
C ASP A 48 -20.85 -10.44 9.09
N ASP A 49 -21.27 -9.41 9.83
CA ASP A 49 -20.49 -8.22 10.15
C ASP A 49 -20.03 -8.19 11.62
N GLY A 50 -20.11 -9.32 12.31
CA GLY A 50 -19.83 -9.45 13.73
C GLY A 50 -20.92 -8.88 14.64
N SER A 51 -22.02 -8.34 14.11
CA SER A 51 -23.11 -7.77 14.93
C SER A 51 -24.14 -8.80 15.40
N GLY A 52 -24.00 -10.05 14.95
CA GLY A 52 -24.90 -11.16 15.27
C GLY A 52 -25.03 -11.46 16.77
N PRO A 53 -26.10 -12.16 17.19
CA PRO A 53 -26.28 -12.56 18.58
C PRO A 53 -25.37 -13.75 18.94
N GLY A 54 -24.88 -13.77 20.18
CA GLY A 54 -24.09 -14.89 20.71
C GLY A 54 -22.70 -14.45 21.19
N PRO A 55 -21.90 -15.37 21.76
CA PRO A 55 -20.55 -15.04 22.23
C PRO A 55 -19.52 -14.89 21.10
N ASP A 56 -19.75 -15.59 19.97
CA ASP A 56 -18.85 -15.62 18.82
C ASP A 56 -19.68 -15.36 17.55
N PRO A 57 -20.13 -14.11 17.33
CA PRO A 57 -20.83 -13.77 16.10
C PRO A 57 -19.89 -13.90 14.91
N ASP A 58 -20.45 -14.34 13.79
CA ASP A 58 -19.73 -14.44 12.54
C ASP A 58 -19.41 -13.06 11.96
N ASP A 59 -18.20 -12.90 11.43
CA ASP A 59 -17.66 -11.62 10.91
C ASP A 59 -16.74 -11.88 9.72
N ASP A 60 -17.35 -11.89 8.54
CA ASP A 60 -16.69 -12.08 7.25
C ASP A 60 -16.20 -10.77 6.64
N ARG A 61 -16.30 -9.63 7.33
CA ARG A 61 -15.73 -8.37 6.82
C ARG A 61 -14.22 -8.53 6.57
N PRO A 62 -13.73 -8.30 5.34
CA PRO A 62 -12.35 -8.56 4.98
C PRO A 62 -11.36 -7.70 5.76
N ASN A 63 -10.21 -8.29 6.12
CA ASN A 63 -9.06 -7.56 6.64
C ASN A 63 -8.15 -7.12 5.47
N VAL A 64 -7.64 -5.90 5.54
CA VAL A 64 -6.71 -5.37 4.53
C VAL A 64 -5.25 -5.51 4.95
N THR A 65 -4.38 -5.82 4.00
CA THR A 65 -2.92 -5.80 4.13
C THR A 65 -2.27 -5.13 2.92
N ILE A 66 -1.01 -4.72 3.03
CA ILE A 66 -0.22 -4.16 1.93
C ILE A 66 1.20 -4.73 1.96
N SER A 67 1.76 -5.07 0.80
CA SER A 67 3.15 -5.53 0.70
C SER A 67 4.15 -4.37 0.73
N ASP A 68 5.37 -4.61 1.22
CA ASP A 68 6.49 -3.71 0.99
C ASP A 68 6.85 -3.67 -0.51
N ALA A 69 7.27 -2.50 -0.99
CA ALA A 69 7.88 -2.36 -2.31
C ALA A 69 9.38 -2.74 -2.29
N GLY A 70 10.01 -2.67 -1.10
CA GLY A 70 11.43 -2.94 -0.91
C GLY A 70 12.32 -1.81 -1.44
N THR A 71 13.56 -2.16 -1.78
CA THR A 71 14.52 -1.21 -2.35
C THR A 71 14.32 -1.06 -3.85
N ILE A 72 14.24 0.17 -4.34
CA ILE A 72 14.18 0.53 -5.76
C ILE A 72 15.35 1.46 -6.13
N ASN A 73 15.72 1.49 -7.40
CA ASN A 73 16.61 2.55 -7.88
C ASN A 73 15.84 3.87 -7.96
N GLU A 74 16.55 4.98 -7.84
CA GLU A 74 16.02 6.27 -8.25
C GLU A 74 15.55 6.22 -9.73
N GLY A 75 14.48 6.96 -10.04
CA GLY A 75 13.79 6.92 -11.33
C GLY A 75 12.84 5.72 -11.56
N GLU A 76 12.83 4.72 -10.69
CA GLU A 76 11.92 3.58 -10.80
C GLU A 76 10.63 3.75 -9.97
N ALA A 77 9.65 2.86 -10.19
CA ALA A 77 8.42 2.88 -9.41
C ALA A 77 8.50 1.89 -8.24
N ALA A 78 8.18 2.36 -7.04
CA ALA A 78 7.85 1.50 -5.91
C ALA A 78 6.46 0.90 -6.14
N ASN A 79 6.38 -0.43 -6.14
CA ASN A 79 5.13 -1.15 -6.38
C ASN A 79 4.70 -1.88 -5.11
N PHE A 80 3.50 -1.58 -4.64
CA PHE A 80 2.85 -2.20 -3.50
C PHE A 80 1.65 -3.02 -3.98
N LYS A 81 1.32 -4.09 -3.27
CA LYS A 81 0.12 -4.88 -3.51
C LYS A 81 -0.76 -4.84 -2.26
N VAL A 82 -1.97 -4.31 -2.42
CA VAL A 82 -2.99 -4.35 -1.38
C VAL A 82 -3.80 -5.63 -1.53
N THR A 83 -4.04 -6.34 -0.42
CA THR A 83 -4.81 -7.59 -0.37
C THR A 83 -5.94 -7.50 0.65
N LEU A 84 -7.10 -8.05 0.33
CA LEU A 84 -8.22 -8.31 1.23
C LEU A 84 -8.25 -9.81 1.55
N SER A 85 -8.54 -10.18 2.81
CA SER A 85 -8.54 -11.59 3.25
C SER A 85 -9.55 -12.48 2.52
N ASN A 86 -10.63 -11.90 2.02
CA ASN A 86 -11.74 -12.57 1.36
C ASN A 86 -12.51 -11.57 0.48
N ALA A 87 -13.41 -12.09 -0.35
CA ALA A 87 -14.23 -11.28 -1.25
C ALA A 87 -15.43 -10.67 -0.53
N SER A 88 -16.01 -9.62 -1.11
CA SER A 88 -17.34 -9.13 -0.76
C SER A 88 -18.27 -9.17 -1.98
N GLU A 89 -19.56 -9.42 -1.76
CA GLU A 89 -20.62 -9.30 -2.78
C GLU A 89 -20.98 -7.84 -3.12
N SER A 90 -20.47 -6.88 -2.36
CA SER A 90 -20.63 -5.45 -2.63
C SER A 90 -19.28 -4.76 -2.83
N THR A 91 -19.30 -3.54 -3.37
CA THR A 91 -18.08 -2.73 -3.43
C THR A 91 -17.70 -2.29 -2.02
N VAL A 92 -16.42 -2.39 -1.70
CA VAL A 92 -15.89 -1.99 -0.40
C VAL A 92 -14.91 -0.82 -0.53
N GLN A 93 -14.52 -0.21 0.57
CA GLN A 93 -13.63 0.95 0.58
C GLN A 93 -12.42 0.76 1.47
N VAL A 94 -11.31 1.35 1.04
CA VAL A 94 -10.08 1.50 1.82
C VAL A 94 -9.55 2.91 1.66
N GLU A 95 -8.74 3.36 2.60
CA GLU A 95 -8.00 4.63 2.56
C GLU A 95 -6.51 4.34 2.37
N LEU A 96 -5.87 5.04 1.43
CA LEU A 96 -4.42 5.05 1.29
C LEU A 96 -3.83 6.37 1.77
N GLY A 97 -2.78 6.29 2.57
CA GLY A 97 -1.99 7.43 3.03
C GLY A 97 -0.53 7.28 2.66
N LEU A 98 0.05 8.32 2.04
CA LEU A 98 1.50 8.42 1.82
C LEU A 98 2.15 9.09 3.03
N ASN A 99 3.22 8.47 3.54
CA ASN A 99 4.12 9.07 4.50
C ASN A 99 5.52 9.12 3.89
N LEU A 100 6.04 10.34 3.74
CA LEU A 100 7.31 10.62 3.09
C LEU A 100 8.52 10.08 3.86
N GLY A 101 8.40 9.86 5.17
CA GLY A 101 9.56 9.46 5.98
C GLY A 101 10.66 10.52 5.91
N ASP A 102 11.84 10.15 5.41
CA ASP A 102 12.96 11.03 5.11
C ASP A 102 13.11 11.40 3.63
N THR A 103 12.36 10.79 2.71
CA THR A 103 12.27 11.21 1.31
C THR A 103 11.65 12.61 1.18
N GLU A 104 12.17 13.47 0.31
CA GLU A 104 11.56 14.77 0.04
C GLU A 104 10.31 14.66 -0.87
N VAL A 105 9.49 15.72 -0.85
CA VAL A 105 8.33 15.83 -1.74
C VAL A 105 8.76 15.92 -3.21
N GLY A 106 10.00 16.35 -3.45
CA GLY A 106 10.57 16.58 -4.78
C GLY A 106 10.86 15.31 -5.55
N ASP A 107 11.09 14.20 -4.84
CA ASP A 107 11.68 12.98 -5.39
C ASP A 107 10.61 11.91 -5.64
N LEU A 108 9.37 12.20 -5.25
CA LEU A 108 8.22 11.35 -5.48
C LEU A 108 7.22 11.96 -6.45
N GLY A 109 6.73 11.12 -7.35
CA GLY A 109 5.61 11.40 -8.23
C GLY A 109 4.25 11.36 -7.50
N THR A 110 3.21 11.05 -8.27
CA THR A 110 1.85 10.90 -7.73
C THR A 110 1.62 9.47 -7.28
N LEU A 111 1.00 9.28 -6.11
CA LEU A 111 0.50 7.97 -5.68
C LEU A 111 -0.65 7.53 -6.59
N GLU A 112 -0.52 6.36 -7.20
CA GLU A 112 -1.49 5.80 -8.14
C GLU A 112 -1.95 4.41 -7.69
N TYR A 113 -3.14 4.01 -8.11
CA TYR A 113 -3.69 2.67 -7.88
C TYR A 113 -4.31 2.09 -9.14
N ASN A 114 -4.47 0.77 -9.18
CA ASN A 114 -5.09 0.06 -10.29
C ASN A 114 -5.91 -1.15 -9.81
N THR A 115 -7.23 -1.05 -9.91
CA THR A 115 -8.19 -2.14 -9.62
C THR A 115 -8.50 -3.00 -10.86
N GLY A 116 -7.62 -3.03 -11.85
CA GLY A 116 -7.79 -3.76 -13.11
C GLY A 116 -8.37 -2.93 -14.27
N SER A 117 -8.64 -1.64 -14.04
CA SER A 117 -9.12 -0.69 -15.07
C SER A 117 -8.05 0.25 -15.61
N GLY A 118 -6.79 0.08 -15.19
CA GLY A 118 -5.67 0.96 -15.49
C GLY A 118 -5.28 1.82 -14.29
N TRP A 119 -4.11 2.45 -14.39
CA TRP A 119 -3.56 3.31 -13.34
C TRP A 119 -4.27 4.65 -13.29
N VAL A 120 -4.66 5.07 -12.09
CA VAL A 120 -5.25 6.37 -11.80
C VAL A 120 -4.68 6.93 -10.50
N ALA A 121 -4.63 8.26 -10.38
CA ALA A 121 -4.18 8.92 -9.16
C ALA A 121 -5.11 8.60 -7.98
N VAL A 122 -4.52 8.39 -6.80
CA VAL A 122 -5.26 8.30 -5.54
C VAL A 122 -5.94 9.64 -5.27
N PRO A 123 -7.25 9.66 -4.93
CA PRO A 123 -7.95 10.88 -4.57
C PRO A 123 -7.31 11.60 -3.37
N ASN A 124 -7.54 12.90 -3.23
CA ASN A 124 -6.94 13.69 -2.13
C ASN A 124 -7.38 13.24 -0.73
N ASP A 125 -8.53 12.58 -0.60
CA ASP A 125 -9.01 12.01 0.66
C ASP A 125 -8.49 10.58 0.88
N GLY A 126 -7.66 10.05 -0.02
CA GLY A 126 -7.10 8.70 0.07
C GLY A 126 -8.09 7.57 -0.20
N VAL A 127 -9.39 7.87 -0.34
CA VAL A 127 -10.44 6.84 -0.37
C VAL A 127 -10.56 6.20 -1.74
N ILE A 128 -10.40 4.88 -1.77
CA ILE A 128 -10.49 4.04 -2.96
C ILE A 128 -11.65 3.06 -2.81
N THR A 129 -12.36 2.83 -3.90
CA THR A 129 -13.41 1.80 -3.98
C THR A 129 -12.86 0.56 -4.64
N VAL A 130 -12.90 -0.56 -3.93
CA VAL A 130 -12.55 -1.89 -4.43
C VAL A 130 -13.81 -2.52 -5.03
N PRO A 131 -13.79 -2.94 -6.31
CA PRO A 131 -14.92 -3.62 -6.95
C PRO A 131 -15.36 -4.89 -6.22
N THR A 132 -16.65 -5.23 -6.34
CA THR A 132 -17.21 -6.50 -5.88
C THR A 132 -16.36 -7.70 -6.32
N GLY A 133 -16.13 -8.64 -5.41
CA GLY A 133 -15.40 -9.88 -5.67
C GLY A 133 -13.88 -9.74 -5.79
N GLN A 134 -13.34 -8.53 -5.81
CA GLN A 134 -11.90 -8.32 -5.95
C GLN A 134 -11.20 -8.36 -4.58
N THR A 135 -10.14 -9.16 -4.48
CA THR A 135 -9.38 -9.35 -3.23
C THR A 135 -7.97 -8.78 -3.28
N GLU A 136 -7.54 -8.21 -4.41
CA GLU A 136 -6.24 -7.56 -4.52
C GLU A 136 -6.26 -6.43 -5.54
N PHE A 137 -5.43 -5.41 -5.34
CA PHE A 137 -5.17 -4.37 -6.33
C PHE A 137 -3.76 -3.80 -6.15
N ASP A 138 -3.23 -3.20 -7.22
CA ASP A 138 -1.88 -2.66 -7.21
C ASP A 138 -1.87 -1.17 -6.85
N VAL A 139 -0.83 -0.75 -6.15
CA VAL A 139 -0.54 0.64 -5.78
C VAL A 139 0.89 0.94 -6.19
N ARG A 140 1.17 2.13 -6.69
CA ARG A 140 2.54 2.53 -7.01
C ARG A 140 2.78 4.01 -6.79
N ILE A 141 4.05 4.36 -6.65
CA ILE A 141 4.54 5.73 -6.72
C ILE A 141 5.89 5.70 -7.44
N ALA A 142 6.08 6.60 -8.41
CA ALA A 142 7.35 6.75 -9.09
C ALA A 142 8.31 7.57 -8.23
N SER A 143 9.58 7.20 -8.15
CA SER A 143 10.65 8.13 -7.79
C SER A 143 11.04 8.97 -9.00
N ILE A 144 11.71 10.09 -8.77
CA ILE A 144 12.15 11.05 -9.78
C ILE A 144 13.67 10.96 -9.83
N ASP A 145 14.18 10.62 -11.03
CA ASP A 145 15.61 10.55 -11.36
C ASP A 145 16.18 11.96 -11.54
N ASP A 146 17.26 12.28 -10.81
CA ASP A 146 18.05 13.46 -11.09
C ASP A 146 19.58 13.26 -11.25
N ALA A 147 20.40 14.02 -10.54
CA ALA A 147 21.86 13.93 -10.60
C ALA A 147 22.50 14.31 -9.26
N VAL A 148 21.70 14.63 -8.24
CA VAL A 148 22.15 14.86 -6.88
C VAL A 148 22.37 13.49 -6.22
N TYR A 149 23.23 13.45 -5.20
CA TYR A 149 23.41 12.25 -4.40
C TYR A 149 22.85 12.47 -3.00
N GLU A 150 21.70 11.89 -2.74
CA GLU A 150 20.87 11.98 -1.53
C GLU A 150 21.28 10.89 -0.53
N GLY A 151 21.67 9.72 -1.05
CA GLY A 151 21.79 8.50 -0.27
C GLY A 151 20.45 7.77 -0.13
N PRO A 152 20.36 6.74 0.74
CA PRO A 152 19.14 5.97 0.86
C PRO A 152 18.02 6.73 1.58
N GLU A 153 16.82 6.72 0.98
CA GLU A 153 15.63 7.40 1.51
C GLU A 153 14.46 6.42 1.66
N ASP A 154 13.78 6.46 2.80
CA ASP A 154 12.67 5.58 3.15
C ASP A 154 11.33 6.33 3.19
N PHE A 155 10.35 5.81 2.45
CA PHE A 155 8.94 6.24 2.55
C PHE A 155 8.00 5.06 2.75
N SER A 156 6.73 5.33 3.04
CA SER A 156 5.73 4.29 3.27
C SER A 156 4.33 4.66 2.80
N VAL A 157 3.54 3.62 2.50
CA VAL A 157 2.12 3.73 2.18
C VAL A 157 1.33 2.92 3.22
N THR A 158 0.44 3.60 3.94
CA THR A 158 -0.52 2.96 4.84
C THR A 158 -1.81 2.67 4.09
N VAL A 159 -2.38 1.48 4.31
CA VAL A 159 -3.75 1.15 3.92
C VAL A 159 -4.60 0.97 5.16
N THR A 160 -5.81 1.50 5.17
CA THR A 160 -6.79 1.36 6.26
C THR A 160 -8.15 0.94 5.71
N GLY A 161 -8.75 -0.09 6.29
CA GLY A 161 -10.10 -0.53 5.93
C GLY A 161 -11.16 0.49 6.37
N ILE A 162 -12.17 0.73 5.52
CA ILE A 162 -13.32 1.59 5.83
C ILE A 162 -14.60 0.76 5.83
N GLY A 163 -15.38 0.89 6.91
CA GLY A 163 -16.74 0.32 7.02
C GLY A 163 -16.75 -1.20 6.97
N ALA A 164 -16.98 -1.76 5.79
CA ALA A 164 -17.01 -3.19 5.51
C ALA A 164 -15.63 -3.85 5.44
N VAL A 165 -14.54 -3.06 5.45
CA VAL A 165 -13.16 -3.57 5.50
C VAL A 165 -12.56 -3.24 6.86
N GLN A 166 -11.83 -4.19 7.43
CA GLN A 166 -11.19 -4.12 8.74
C GLN A 166 -9.68 -3.98 8.63
N GLY A 167 -9.07 -3.52 9.72
CA GLY A 167 -7.62 -3.50 9.87
C GLY A 167 -6.93 -2.32 9.19
N SER A 168 -5.62 -2.28 9.38
CA SER A 168 -4.72 -1.35 8.72
C SER A 168 -3.33 -1.97 8.70
N ASP A 169 -2.57 -1.66 7.65
CA ASP A 169 -1.23 -2.17 7.43
C ASP A 169 -0.38 -1.10 6.72
N THR A 170 0.95 -1.24 6.74
CA THR A 170 1.86 -0.26 6.15
C THR A 170 2.97 -0.96 5.40
N GLY A 171 3.12 -0.61 4.12
CA GLY A 171 4.19 -1.10 3.26
C GLY A 171 5.27 -0.04 3.13
N THR A 172 6.53 -0.44 3.14
CA THR A 172 7.69 0.47 3.05
C THR A 172 8.40 0.35 1.70
N ALA A 173 9.13 1.40 1.35
CA ALA A 173 10.02 1.46 0.19
C ALA A 173 11.28 2.24 0.55
N THR A 174 12.41 1.85 -0.07
CA THR A 174 13.69 2.57 0.03
C THR A 174 14.15 2.95 -1.37
N ILE A 175 14.45 4.21 -1.62
CA ILE A 175 15.08 4.69 -2.85
C ILE A 175 16.59 4.69 -2.66
N VAL A 176 17.35 4.26 -3.67
CA VAL A 176 18.81 4.33 -3.67
C VAL A 176 19.35 4.82 -5.01
N ASP A 177 20.42 5.58 -4.92
CA ASP A 177 21.14 6.33 -5.97
C ASP A 177 22.68 6.10 -5.85
N ASP A 178 23.09 5.06 -5.13
CA ASP A 178 24.50 4.79 -4.79
C ASP A 178 25.11 3.61 -5.59
N GLY A 179 24.41 3.18 -6.63
CA GLY A 179 24.73 2.02 -7.46
C GLY A 179 24.50 0.67 -6.77
N THR A 180 23.83 0.62 -5.61
CA THR A 180 23.54 -0.63 -4.89
C THR A 180 22.12 -1.16 -5.12
N GLY A 181 21.28 -0.41 -5.84
CA GLY A 181 19.92 -0.79 -6.15
C GLY A 181 19.79 -2.05 -7.02
N PRO A 182 18.56 -2.54 -7.22
CA PRO A 182 18.30 -3.78 -7.94
C PRO A 182 18.59 -3.65 -9.45
N GLY A 183 18.86 -4.79 -10.12
CA GLY A 183 19.02 -4.82 -11.57
C GLY A 183 20.48 -4.71 -12.06
N PRO A 184 20.71 -4.74 -13.38
CA PRO A 184 22.06 -4.80 -13.95
C PRO A 184 22.77 -3.44 -14.07
N ASP A 185 22.00 -2.35 -14.15
CA ASP A 185 22.47 -0.98 -14.33
C ASP A 185 21.76 -0.08 -13.29
N PRO A 186 22.06 -0.24 -11.98
CA PRO A 186 21.45 0.58 -10.94
C PRO A 186 21.89 2.03 -11.08
N ASP A 187 21.05 2.94 -10.62
CA ASP A 187 21.39 4.36 -10.59
C ASP A 187 22.53 4.62 -9.59
N ASP A 188 23.50 5.46 -9.97
CA ASP A 188 24.68 5.80 -9.17
C ASP A 188 25.10 7.26 -9.40
N ASP A 189 24.49 8.14 -8.62
CA ASP A 189 24.77 9.57 -8.62
C ASP A 189 25.90 9.96 -7.68
N ARG A 190 26.62 9.02 -7.07
CA ARG A 190 27.78 9.38 -6.25
C ARG A 190 28.80 10.21 -7.05
N PRO A 191 29.23 11.36 -6.52
CA PRO A 191 30.08 12.25 -7.29
C PRO A 191 31.49 11.68 -7.50
N SER A 192 31.96 11.79 -8.73
CA SER A 192 33.36 11.54 -9.08
C SER A 192 34.23 12.76 -8.80
N VAL A 193 35.43 12.56 -8.28
CA VAL A 193 36.39 13.63 -7.99
C VAL A 193 37.37 13.83 -9.13
N THR A 194 37.59 15.09 -9.50
CA THR A 194 38.63 15.50 -10.47
C THR A 194 39.49 16.62 -9.90
N ILE A 195 40.72 16.73 -10.37
CA ILE A 195 41.65 17.80 -10.01
C ILE A 195 42.27 18.40 -11.26
N THR A 196 42.39 19.72 -11.29
CA THR A 196 43.07 20.43 -12.37
C THR A 196 44.52 20.73 -12.00
N ASP A 197 45.41 20.55 -12.97
CA ASP A 197 46.85 20.83 -12.79
C ASP A 197 47.11 22.32 -12.56
N ALA A 198 48.03 22.61 -11.63
CA ALA A 198 48.51 23.96 -11.41
C ALA A 198 49.38 24.51 -12.57
N GLY A 199 49.74 23.66 -13.54
CA GLY A 199 50.63 24.00 -14.65
C GLY A 199 52.09 24.20 -14.23
N THR A 200 52.84 24.93 -15.04
CA THR A 200 54.23 25.33 -14.72
C THR A 200 54.22 26.66 -13.95
N ILE A 201 54.93 26.70 -12.83
CA ILE A 201 55.06 27.89 -11.97
C ILE A 201 56.54 28.26 -11.77
N ASN A 202 56.83 29.50 -11.34
CA ASN A 202 58.20 29.86 -10.94
C ASN A 202 58.50 29.43 -9.50
N GLU A 203 59.78 29.30 -9.19
CA GLU A 203 60.23 29.11 -7.81
C GLU A 203 59.76 30.28 -6.92
N GLY A 204 59.09 29.96 -5.81
CA GLY A 204 58.50 30.92 -4.89
C GLY A 204 57.02 31.26 -5.15
N ASP A 205 56.46 30.83 -6.29
CA ASP A 205 55.03 30.98 -6.58
C ASP A 205 54.18 29.88 -5.91
N THR A 206 52.89 30.15 -5.69
CA THR A 206 51.93 29.16 -5.17
C THR A 206 51.30 28.36 -6.32
N ALA A 207 51.42 27.04 -6.28
CA ALA A 207 50.67 26.13 -7.15
C ALA A 207 49.20 26.05 -6.69
N ASN A 208 48.27 26.42 -7.57
CA ASN A 208 46.84 26.34 -7.30
C ASN A 208 46.23 25.16 -8.03
N PHE A 209 45.77 24.17 -7.28
CA PHE A 209 44.98 23.05 -7.80
C PHE A 209 43.51 23.31 -7.49
N LYS A 210 42.62 23.04 -8.45
CA LYS A 210 41.18 23.06 -8.19
C LYS A 210 40.64 21.65 -8.23
N VAL A 211 40.11 21.20 -7.09
CA VAL A 211 39.33 19.97 -6.95
C VAL A 211 37.88 20.27 -7.31
N THR A 212 37.24 19.39 -8.09
CA THR A 212 35.84 19.53 -8.52
C THR A 212 35.15 18.16 -8.43
N LEU A 213 33.91 18.15 -7.96
CA LEU A 213 33.00 17.00 -8.00
C LEU A 213 32.14 17.06 -9.26
N SER A 214 31.74 15.92 -9.83
CA SER A 214 30.91 15.87 -11.05
C SER A 214 29.51 16.45 -10.89
N ASN A 215 28.96 16.35 -9.69
CA ASN A 215 27.59 16.72 -9.33
C ASN A 215 27.51 17.05 -7.82
N ALA A 216 26.32 17.46 -7.36
CA ALA A 216 26.08 17.79 -5.97
C ALA A 216 25.84 16.52 -5.13
N SER A 217 25.90 16.65 -3.82
CA SER A 217 25.64 15.58 -2.86
C SER A 217 24.98 16.22 -1.65
N GLU A 218 23.82 15.72 -1.24
CA GLU A 218 23.15 16.08 0.00
C GLU A 218 23.74 15.32 1.19
N ALA A 219 24.32 14.14 0.93
CA ALA A 219 25.12 13.39 1.88
C ALA A 219 26.52 14.03 2.12
N GLU A 220 27.13 13.74 3.28
CA GLU A 220 28.49 14.22 3.59
C GLU A 220 29.56 13.59 2.68
N THR A 221 30.17 14.40 1.81
CA THR A 221 31.28 13.95 0.94
C THR A 221 32.65 14.26 1.54
N GLN A 222 33.57 13.28 1.52
CA GLN A 222 34.97 13.45 1.95
C GLN A 222 35.95 13.22 0.78
N VAL A 223 37.01 14.02 0.72
CA VAL A 223 38.11 13.87 -0.24
C VAL A 223 39.43 13.82 0.51
N GLU A 224 40.22 12.78 0.26
CA GLU A 224 41.58 12.66 0.80
C GLU A 224 42.60 13.26 -0.19
N LEU A 225 43.52 14.09 0.33
CA LEU A 225 44.59 14.68 -0.46
C LEU A 225 45.94 14.10 -0.06
N GLY A 226 46.65 13.52 -1.02
CA GLY A 226 48.02 13.04 -0.87
C GLY A 226 49.02 13.97 -1.55
N LEU A 227 50.17 14.19 -0.91
CA LEU A 227 51.32 14.87 -1.53
C LEU A 227 52.43 13.85 -1.80
N ASN A 228 52.79 13.68 -3.08
CA ASN A 228 53.98 12.95 -3.49
C ASN A 228 55.06 13.97 -3.87
N LEU A 229 56.23 13.91 -3.22
CA LEU A 229 57.32 14.86 -3.44
C LEU A 229 58.10 14.62 -4.74
N GLY A 230 57.83 13.52 -5.46
CA GLY A 230 58.55 13.17 -6.68
C GLY A 230 60.01 12.79 -6.42
N ASP A 231 60.80 12.63 -7.50
CA ASP A 231 62.25 12.46 -7.39
C ASP A 231 62.88 13.80 -6.98
N THR A 232 63.47 13.84 -5.78
CA THR A 232 64.29 14.96 -5.27
C THR A 232 65.67 14.99 -5.88
#